data_AF-A0A401H076-F1
#
_entry.id   AF-A0A401H076-F1
#
_cell.length_a   1.000
_cell.length_b   1.000
_cell.length_c   1.000
_cell.angle_alpha   90.00
_cell.angle_beta   90.00
_cell.angle_gamma   90.00
#
_symmetry.space_group_name_H-M   'P 1'
#
loop_
_entity.id
_entity.type
_entity.pdbx_description
1 polymer ?
#
loop_
_entity_poly.entity_id
_entity_poly.type
_entity_poly.pdbx_seq_one_letter_code
_entity_poly.pdbx_strand_id
1 'polypeptide(L)'
;MEYLSEDHYKLLLNKEWLVRIDSEKSIPYLLKFYSSTVDQCCCIMITDTKGVWGEVLSSKQFARRWRDCNPQSSSMFITTEEEDEWRTSTLELVSSAHTLGGILDLSFDIVDSRYADFAFELGSDAFKWRWETYNVGPKVSADLISKHLIMPLISVTHLAFSSADTISELSEVNLEKAVDKVGRTARRTVDTHVKNAISRPRVATTLRRMTAIFNFLPELPSISSSVERPNLLSPPQRSRAPSKPPQDRLLGSPVVPAHGTRPSARFPPGSQSPSSQNLPPKQAADDDSATEQSDDDVPPPQKEKGKAKDLKVQNHILPSALASRSGSPTRVSSKSQPTPDKSGSQEQAPGDGSSPEPVSKRVKRAPVVSSSDEDSEAERRRRVVQIKGGVQRGAKQPLKRGGRRF
;
A
#
# COMPACT_ATOMS: atom_id res chain seq x y z
N MET A 1 21.05 -5.37 -7.95
CA MET A 1 19.90 -5.92 -7.19
C MET A 1 19.29 -7.04 -8.01
N GLU A 2 18.39 -7.84 -7.45
CA GLU A 2 17.59 -8.78 -8.24
C GLU A 2 16.23 -8.15 -8.58
N TYR A 3 15.79 -8.31 -9.84
CA TYR A 3 14.53 -7.75 -10.32
C TYR A 3 13.37 -8.70 -10.07
N LEU A 4 12.16 -8.18 -9.88
CA LEU A 4 10.95 -9.01 -9.73
C LEU A 4 10.69 -9.79 -11.03
N SER A 5 10.95 -11.10 -11.00
CA SER A 5 10.72 -12.02 -12.11
C SER A 5 9.37 -12.74 -12.00
N GLU A 6 9.03 -13.54 -13.02
CA GLU A 6 7.78 -14.30 -13.04
C GLU A 6 7.62 -15.24 -11.85
N ASP A 7 8.68 -15.95 -11.47
CA ASP A 7 8.60 -16.91 -10.36
C ASP A 7 8.48 -16.21 -9.00
N HIS A 8 9.09 -15.02 -8.85
CA HIS A 8 8.88 -14.17 -7.68
C HIS A 8 7.44 -13.70 -7.52
N TYR A 9 6.74 -13.33 -8.61
CA TYR A 9 5.33 -12.95 -8.48
C TYR A 9 4.38 -14.15 -8.36
N LYS A 10 4.74 -15.35 -8.87
CA LYS A 10 4.00 -16.58 -8.57
C LYS A 10 3.90 -16.85 -7.06
N LEU A 11 4.97 -16.61 -6.31
CA LEU A 11 5.00 -16.75 -4.84
C LEU A 11 4.05 -15.75 -4.12
N LEU A 12 3.70 -14.65 -4.76
CA LEU A 12 2.76 -13.62 -4.27
C LEU A 12 1.29 -13.92 -4.63
N LEU A 13 1.00 -14.99 -5.38
CA LEU A 13 -0.38 -15.39 -5.68
C LEU A 13 -1.11 -15.83 -4.39
N ASN A 14 -0.46 -16.66 -3.56
CA ASN A 14 -0.99 -17.15 -2.28
C ASN A 14 -0.84 -16.15 -1.11
N LYS A 15 -0.67 -14.85 -1.39
CA LYS A 15 -0.52 -13.81 -0.38
C LYS A 15 -1.71 -12.84 -0.39
N GLU A 16 -2.08 -12.38 0.80
CA GLU A 16 -3.14 -11.37 0.99
C GLU A 16 -2.70 -10.02 0.43
N TRP A 17 -3.67 -9.18 0.08
CA TRP A 17 -3.42 -7.76 -0.17
C TRP A 17 -3.45 -7.00 1.16
N LEU A 18 -2.29 -6.44 1.53
CA LEU A 18 -2.16 -5.44 2.58
C LEU A 18 -2.49 -4.06 1.98
N VAL A 19 -2.81 -3.08 2.84
CA VAL A 19 -3.13 -1.72 2.39
C VAL A 19 -2.57 -0.65 3.34
N ARG A 20 -1.95 0.37 2.75
CA ARG A 20 -1.48 1.59 3.41
C ARG A 20 -2.04 2.82 2.70
N ILE A 21 -1.92 3.99 3.34
CA ILE A 21 -2.28 5.29 2.77
C ILE A 21 -1.08 6.22 2.96
N ASP A 22 -0.61 6.84 1.89
CA ASP A 22 0.21 8.05 1.97
C ASP A 22 -0.65 9.18 2.55
N SER A 23 -0.32 9.61 3.77
CA SER A 23 -1.08 10.61 4.52
C SER A 23 -1.00 12.04 3.94
N GLU A 24 0.03 12.34 3.14
CA GLU A 24 0.19 13.65 2.50
C GLU A 24 -0.62 13.74 1.20
N LYS A 25 -0.53 12.69 0.36
CA LYS A 25 -1.14 12.67 -0.98
C LYS A 25 -2.50 11.98 -1.03
N SER A 26 -2.92 11.35 0.09
CA SER A 26 -4.12 10.49 0.17
C SER A 26 -4.14 9.39 -0.90
N ILE A 27 -2.99 8.77 -1.17
CA ILE A 27 -2.87 7.67 -2.14
C ILE A 27 -2.92 6.33 -1.38
N PRO A 28 -3.90 5.45 -1.66
CA PRO A 28 -3.90 4.09 -1.13
C PRO A 28 -2.90 3.23 -1.90
N TYR A 29 -1.96 2.62 -1.18
CA TYR A 29 -1.01 1.65 -1.71
C TYR A 29 -1.42 0.24 -1.28
N LEU A 30 -1.52 -0.67 -2.25
CA LEU A 30 -1.79 -2.09 -2.03
C LEU A 30 -0.48 -2.87 -2.12
N LEU A 31 -0.22 -3.75 -1.16
CA LEU A 31 1.04 -4.51 -1.06
C LEU A 31 0.79 -6.01 -0.99
N LYS A 32 1.68 -6.81 -1.58
CA LYS A 32 1.86 -8.24 -1.29
C LYS A 32 3.31 -8.52 -0.93
N PHE A 33 3.54 -9.38 0.06
CA PHE A 33 4.88 -9.75 0.54
C PHE A 33 5.03 -11.26 0.63
N TYR A 34 6.23 -11.76 0.32
CA TYR A 34 6.64 -13.14 0.53
C TYR A 34 8.03 -13.20 1.16
N SER A 35 8.25 -14.18 2.02
CA SER A 35 9.55 -14.55 2.59
C SER A 35 9.73 -16.06 2.60
N SER A 36 10.95 -16.53 2.38
CA SER A 36 11.39 -17.90 2.66
C SER A 36 12.46 -17.88 3.74
N THR A 37 12.24 -18.55 4.86
CA THR A 37 13.26 -18.74 5.90
C THR A 37 14.33 -19.77 5.48
N VAL A 38 14.00 -20.67 4.55
CA VAL A 38 14.93 -21.67 4.00
C VAL A 38 15.96 -21.02 3.09
N ASP A 39 15.51 -20.18 2.16
CA ASP A 39 16.38 -19.44 1.23
C ASP A 39 16.88 -18.11 1.81
N GLN A 40 16.39 -17.75 3.01
CA GLN A 40 16.56 -16.46 3.68
C GLN A 40 16.33 -15.26 2.73
N CYS A 41 15.29 -15.34 1.90
CA CYS A 41 14.95 -14.33 0.92
C CYS A 41 13.57 -13.71 1.18
N CYS A 42 13.33 -12.52 0.62
CA CYS A 42 12.00 -11.95 0.55
C CYS A 42 11.79 -11.13 -0.73
N CYS A 43 10.54 -11.06 -1.18
CA CYS A 43 10.13 -10.15 -2.23
C CYS A 43 8.86 -9.38 -1.83
N ILE A 44 8.74 -8.18 -2.38
CA ILE A 44 7.55 -7.34 -2.24
C ILE A 44 7.06 -6.89 -3.62
N MET A 45 5.74 -6.72 -3.72
CA MET A 45 5.08 -6.03 -4.82
C MET A 45 4.13 -4.99 -4.24
N ILE A 46 4.21 -3.77 -4.74
CA ILE A 46 3.38 -2.63 -4.31
C ILE A 46 2.75 -1.95 -5.53
N THR A 47 1.52 -1.44 -5.38
CA THR A 47 0.81 -0.72 -6.46
C THR A 47 -0.09 0.39 -5.90
N ASP A 48 -0.16 1.51 -6.62
CA ASP A 48 -1.13 2.61 -6.42
C ASP A 48 -2.38 2.43 -7.32
N THR A 49 -2.55 1.24 -7.91
CA THR A 49 -3.47 0.87 -9.00
C THR A 49 -3.16 1.45 -10.38
N LYS A 50 -2.05 2.17 -10.57
CA LYS A 50 -1.58 2.69 -11.88
C LYS A 50 -0.23 2.10 -12.28
N GLY A 51 0.75 2.17 -11.38
CA GLY A 51 2.04 1.51 -11.50
C GLY A 51 2.12 0.27 -10.61
N VAL A 52 3.05 -0.64 -10.94
CA VAL A 52 3.49 -1.70 -10.04
C VAL A 52 4.99 -1.57 -9.85
N TRP A 53 5.42 -1.59 -8.59
CA TRP A 53 6.82 -1.65 -8.23
C TRP A 53 7.10 -2.93 -7.46
N GLY A 54 8.32 -3.45 -7.59
CA GLY A 54 8.75 -4.64 -6.87
C GLY A 54 10.21 -4.57 -6.43
N GLU A 55 10.55 -5.39 -5.45
CA GLU A 55 11.93 -5.63 -5.03
C GLU A 55 12.11 -7.09 -4.60
N VAL A 56 13.27 -7.66 -4.90
CA VAL A 56 13.71 -8.98 -4.44
C VAL A 56 15.01 -8.82 -3.66
N LEU A 57 15.04 -9.38 -2.46
CA LEU A 57 16.19 -9.36 -1.56
C LEU A 57 16.64 -10.77 -1.23
N SER A 58 17.87 -11.09 -1.65
CA SER A 58 18.64 -12.21 -1.10
C SER A 58 19.07 -11.93 0.34
N SER A 59 19.34 -12.99 1.10
CA SER A 59 19.86 -12.98 2.48
C SER A 59 20.95 -11.92 2.73
N LYS A 60 21.92 -11.80 1.81
CA LYS A 60 23.05 -10.85 1.91
C LYS A 60 22.66 -9.39 1.64
N GLN A 61 21.54 -9.13 0.97
CA GLN A 61 21.00 -7.77 0.77
C GLN A 61 20.09 -7.40 1.95
N PHE A 62 19.22 -8.33 2.38
CA PHE A 62 18.36 -8.19 3.55
C PHE A 62 19.16 -7.83 4.81
N ALA A 63 20.22 -8.60 5.10
CA ALA A 63 21.09 -8.38 6.26
C ALA A 63 21.83 -7.03 6.25
N ARG A 64 22.17 -6.49 5.06
CA ARG A 64 22.77 -5.15 4.94
C ARG A 64 21.74 -4.09 5.27
N ARG A 65 20.62 -4.07 4.52
CA ARG A 65 19.60 -3.03 4.69
C ARG A 65 19.01 -3.02 6.11
N TRP A 66 18.89 -4.18 6.76
CA TRP A 66 18.48 -4.21 8.16
C TRP A 66 19.44 -3.42 9.06
N ARG A 67 20.76 -3.61 8.90
CA ARG A 67 21.80 -2.90 9.67
C ARG A 67 21.84 -1.41 9.32
N ASP A 68 21.63 -1.07 8.04
CA ASP A 68 21.53 0.32 7.58
C ASP A 68 20.31 1.04 8.21
N CYS A 69 19.17 0.36 8.34
CA CYS A 69 17.95 0.90 8.98
C CYS A 69 17.99 0.85 10.52
N ASN A 70 18.76 -0.08 11.10
CA ASN A 70 18.82 -0.34 12.54
C ASN A 70 20.28 -0.48 13.00
N PRO A 71 21.09 0.60 12.97
CA PRO A 71 22.52 0.52 13.32
C PRO A 71 22.76 -0.06 14.72
N GLN A 72 21.88 0.21 15.68
CA GLN A 72 21.87 -0.34 17.04
C GLN A 72 21.74 -1.88 17.11
N SER A 73 21.30 -2.53 16.03
CA SER A 73 21.19 -4.00 15.93
C SER A 73 22.50 -4.69 15.52
N SER A 74 23.54 -3.93 15.18
CA SER A 74 24.79 -4.44 14.58
C SER A 74 25.76 -5.06 15.60
N SER A 75 25.38 -6.19 16.20
CA SER A 75 26.33 -7.07 16.90
C SER A 75 27.31 -7.71 15.92
N MET A 76 28.60 -7.80 16.29
CA MET A 76 29.53 -8.69 15.60
C MET A 76 29.23 -10.13 16.00
N PHE A 77 28.76 -10.93 15.04
CA PHE A 77 28.56 -12.37 15.18
C PHE A 77 29.93 -13.07 15.24
N ILE A 78 30.05 -14.10 16.07
CA ILE A 78 31.28 -14.87 16.28
C ILE A 78 31.36 -16.02 15.27
N THR A 79 30.21 -16.60 14.89
CA THR A 79 30.13 -17.68 13.91
C THR A 79 29.14 -17.39 12.79
N THR A 80 29.21 -18.17 11.72
CA THR A 80 28.25 -18.14 10.59
C THR A 80 26.84 -18.50 11.04
N GLU A 81 26.72 -19.46 11.95
CA GLU A 81 25.44 -19.99 12.44
C GLU A 81 24.73 -18.95 13.32
N GLU A 82 25.47 -18.15 14.10
CA GLU A 82 24.89 -17.02 14.84
C GLU A 82 24.33 -15.93 13.90
N GLU A 83 24.99 -15.66 12.76
CA GLU A 83 24.45 -14.72 11.76
C GLU A 83 23.25 -15.33 11.01
N ASP A 84 23.28 -16.65 10.73
CA ASP A 84 22.17 -17.37 10.10
C ASP A 84 20.92 -17.41 11.00
N GLU A 85 21.06 -17.74 12.29
CA GLU A 85 20.00 -17.65 13.30
C GLU A 85 19.39 -16.23 13.32
N TRP A 86 20.25 -15.21 13.43
CA TRP A 86 19.82 -13.81 13.46
C TRP A 86 19.13 -13.36 12.18
N ARG A 87 19.62 -13.75 11.00
CA ARG A 87 18.98 -13.46 9.71
C ARG A 87 17.59 -14.07 9.65
N THR A 88 17.42 -15.32 10.08
CA THR A 88 16.13 -16.01 10.13
C THR A 88 15.15 -15.31 11.08
N SER A 89 15.51 -15.06 12.35
CA SER A 89 14.62 -14.38 13.30
C SER A 89 14.26 -12.95 12.88
N THR A 90 15.17 -12.26 12.21
CA THR A 90 14.93 -10.90 11.68
C THR A 90 13.98 -10.95 10.47
N LEU A 91 14.11 -11.95 9.59
CA LEU A 91 13.20 -12.18 8.47
C LEU A 91 11.80 -12.61 8.93
N GLU A 92 11.70 -13.37 10.02
CA GLU A 92 10.43 -13.73 10.67
C GLU A 92 9.72 -12.51 11.27
N LEU A 93 10.45 -11.58 11.90
CA LEU A 93 9.89 -10.29 12.34
C LEU A 93 9.38 -9.47 11.15
N VAL A 94 10.16 -9.34 10.07
CA VAL A 94 9.73 -8.61 8.87
C VAL A 94 8.55 -9.30 8.20
N SER A 95 8.48 -10.63 8.21
CA SER A 95 7.31 -11.37 7.71
C SER A 95 6.07 -11.14 8.58
N SER A 96 6.22 -11.13 9.90
CA SER A 96 5.15 -10.80 10.85
C SER A 96 4.64 -9.37 10.66
N ALA A 97 5.54 -8.41 10.42
CA ALA A 97 5.22 -7.03 10.08
C ALA A 97 4.41 -6.89 8.77
N HIS A 98 4.54 -7.83 7.85
CA HIS A 98 3.79 -7.90 6.59
C HIS A 98 2.60 -8.88 6.63
N THR A 99 2.02 -9.10 7.83
CA THR A 99 0.68 -9.72 7.97
C THR A 99 -0.42 -8.66 7.97
N LEU A 100 -1.68 -9.06 7.73
CA LEU A 100 -2.84 -8.17 7.87
C LEU A 100 -2.97 -7.54 9.27
N GLY A 101 -2.40 -8.15 10.31
CA GLY A 101 -2.37 -7.61 11.67
C GLY A 101 -1.20 -6.66 11.87
N GLY A 102 0.02 -7.15 11.64
CA GLY A 102 1.25 -6.38 11.87
C GLY A 102 1.32 -5.10 11.04
N ILE A 103 0.81 -5.11 9.80
CA ILE A 103 0.82 -3.94 8.93
C ILE A 103 -0.13 -2.81 9.39
N LEU A 104 -0.99 -3.03 10.38
CA LEU A 104 -1.88 -1.99 10.92
C LEU A 104 -1.18 -1.14 11.98
N ASP A 105 -0.27 -1.72 12.76
CA ASP A 105 0.29 -1.11 13.97
C ASP A 105 1.66 -0.41 13.73
N LEU A 106 2.13 -0.39 12.49
CA LEU A 106 3.36 0.28 12.03
C LEU A 106 3.10 1.67 11.42
N SER A 107 4.13 2.52 11.29
CA SER A 107 4.15 3.71 10.39
C SER A 107 4.33 3.33 8.92
N PHE A 108 3.92 4.21 7.99
CA PHE A 108 4.16 4.06 6.55
C PHE A 108 4.49 5.43 5.98
N ASP A 109 5.75 5.62 5.62
CA ASP A 109 6.32 6.91 5.30
C ASP A 109 7.02 6.80 3.93
N ILE A 110 6.59 7.57 2.94
CA ILE A 110 7.27 7.60 1.63
C ILE A 110 8.55 8.41 1.79
N VAL A 111 9.65 7.91 1.24
CA VAL A 111 10.99 8.49 1.42
C VAL A 111 11.73 8.54 0.10
N ASP A 112 12.54 9.59 -0.08
CA ASP A 112 13.41 9.67 -1.24
C ASP A 112 14.49 8.55 -1.20
N SER A 113 14.74 7.94 -2.36
CA SER A 113 15.94 7.17 -2.65
C SER A 113 16.57 7.68 -3.94
N ARG A 114 17.90 7.59 -4.03
CA ARG A 114 18.66 7.97 -5.24
C ARG A 114 18.78 6.82 -6.25
N TYR A 115 18.26 5.65 -5.89
CA TYR A 115 18.58 4.39 -6.57
C TYR A 115 17.35 3.59 -7.02
N ALA A 116 16.14 3.94 -6.59
CA ALA A 116 14.90 3.20 -6.86
C ALA A 116 13.75 4.14 -7.24
N ASP A 117 12.81 3.64 -8.05
CA ASP A 117 11.68 4.43 -8.58
C ASP A 117 10.62 4.76 -7.51
N PHE A 118 10.52 3.93 -6.46
CA PHE A 118 9.62 4.15 -5.34
C PHE A 118 10.21 3.54 -4.05
N ALA A 119 10.42 4.36 -3.02
CA ALA A 119 10.93 3.91 -1.74
C ALA A 119 10.02 4.36 -0.58
N PHE A 120 9.93 3.51 0.44
CA PHE A 120 9.10 3.76 1.63
C PHE A 120 9.68 3.06 2.86
N GLU A 121 9.43 3.63 4.03
CA GLU A 121 9.75 3.07 5.33
C GLU A 121 8.48 2.53 6.02
N LEU A 122 8.63 1.37 6.64
CA LEU A 122 7.70 0.78 7.61
C LEU A 122 8.43 0.72 8.95
N GLY A 123 7.83 1.22 10.02
CA GLY A 123 8.52 1.26 11.31
C GLY A 123 7.62 1.24 12.53
N SER A 124 8.28 1.03 13.67
CA SER A 124 7.76 1.21 15.03
C SER A 124 8.89 1.79 15.89
N ASP A 125 8.63 2.04 17.17
CA ASP A 125 9.69 2.40 18.13
C ASP A 125 10.74 1.30 18.32
N ALA A 126 10.43 0.04 17.94
CA ALA A 126 11.30 -1.12 18.13
C ALA A 126 12.25 -1.38 16.95
N PHE A 127 11.82 -1.10 15.71
CA PHE A 127 12.61 -1.30 14.49
C PHE A 127 12.10 -0.44 13.33
N LYS A 128 12.98 -0.20 12.35
CA LYS A 128 12.65 0.36 11.03
C LYS A 128 13.00 -0.62 9.91
N TRP A 129 12.25 -0.55 8.82
CA TRP A 129 12.53 -1.29 7.59
C TRP A 129 12.22 -0.44 6.35
N ARG A 130 13.19 -0.31 5.44
CA ARG A 130 13.03 0.42 4.18
C ARG A 130 12.87 -0.58 3.02
N TRP A 131 11.96 -0.27 2.10
CA TRP A 131 11.86 -0.89 0.79
C TRP A 131 12.33 0.09 -0.30
N GLU A 132 13.01 -0.41 -1.32
CA GLU A 132 13.53 0.37 -2.45
C GLU A 132 13.12 -0.33 -3.74
N THR A 133 11.91 -0.03 -4.20
CA THR A 133 11.21 -0.80 -5.24
C THR A 133 11.32 -0.16 -6.62
N TYR A 134 11.35 -1.01 -7.65
CA TYR A 134 11.58 -0.65 -9.04
C TYR A 134 10.33 -0.90 -9.87
N ASN A 135 10.04 0.01 -10.80
CA ASN A 135 8.89 -0.08 -11.68
C ASN A 135 9.07 -1.27 -12.64
N VAL A 136 8.13 -2.22 -12.63
CA VAL A 136 8.19 -3.42 -13.48
C VAL A 136 7.85 -3.16 -14.95
N GLY A 137 7.52 -1.92 -15.30
CA GLY A 137 7.09 -1.49 -16.63
C GLY A 137 5.59 -1.69 -16.87
N PRO A 138 4.99 -0.95 -17.81
CA PRO A 138 3.53 -0.88 -17.96
C PRO A 138 2.88 -2.20 -18.38
N LYS A 139 3.55 -3.00 -19.24
CA LYS A 139 3.03 -4.31 -19.68
C LYS A 139 2.92 -5.29 -18.51
N VAL A 140 4.00 -5.48 -17.76
CA VAL A 140 4.04 -6.38 -16.61
C VAL A 140 3.14 -5.86 -15.48
N SER A 141 3.07 -4.53 -15.29
CA SER A 141 2.12 -3.90 -14.35
C SER A 141 0.67 -4.27 -14.68
N ALA A 142 0.26 -4.20 -15.95
CA ALA A 142 -1.09 -4.56 -16.39
C ALA A 142 -1.38 -6.06 -16.18
N ASP A 143 -0.44 -6.95 -16.54
CA ASP A 143 -0.57 -8.40 -16.32
C ASP A 143 -0.70 -8.75 -14.82
N LEU A 144 0.10 -8.10 -13.96
CA LEU A 144 0.06 -8.29 -12.51
C LEU A 144 -1.24 -7.76 -11.88
N ILE A 145 -1.64 -6.53 -12.20
CA ILE A 145 -2.90 -5.94 -11.70
C ILE A 145 -4.09 -6.78 -12.17
N SER A 146 -4.07 -7.30 -13.41
CA SER A 146 -5.11 -8.19 -13.93
C SER A 146 -5.21 -9.50 -13.12
N LYS A 147 -4.10 -10.26 -13.00
CA LYS A 147 -4.06 -11.57 -12.35
C LYS A 147 -4.23 -11.52 -10.83
N HIS A 148 -3.64 -10.53 -10.16
CA HIS A 148 -3.60 -10.45 -8.70
C HIS A 148 -4.75 -9.65 -8.09
N LEU A 149 -5.37 -8.71 -8.84
CA LEU A 149 -6.35 -7.77 -8.30
C LEU A 149 -7.68 -7.74 -9.08
N ILE A 150 -7.68 -7.38 -10.37
CA ILE A 150 -8.92 -7.13 -11.13
C ILE A 150 -9.76 -8.40 -11.29
N MET A 151 -9.20 -9.48 -11.85
CA MET A 151 -9.97 -10.71 -12.07
C MET A 151 -10.47 -11.32 -10.75
N PRO A 152 -9.64 -11.43 -9.68
CA PRO A 152 -10.12 -11.80 -8.34
C PRO A 152 -11.24 -10.90 -7.79
N LEU A 153 -11.15 -9.56 -7.93
CA LEU A 153 -12.21 -8.64 -7.47
C LEU A 153 -13.53 -8.84 -8.23
N ILE A 154 -13.47 -9.09 -9.54
CA ILE A 154 -14.67 -9.37 -10.35
C ILE A 154 -15.37 -10.64 -9.84
N SER A 155 -14.63 -11.71 -9.54
CA SER A 155 -15.22 -12.94 -8.99
C SER A 155 -15.69 -12.82 -7.54
N VAL A 156 -15.03 -12.02 -6.69
CA VAL A 156 -15.58 -11.70 -5.35
C VAL A 156 -16.89 -10.92 -5.48
N THR A 157 -16.96 -9.98 -6.44
CA THR A 157 -18.18 -9.20 -6.72
C THR A 157 -19.30 -10.09 -7.24
N HIS A 158 -19.03 -10.95 -8.23
CA HIS A 158 -19.97 -11.94 -8.73
C HIS A 158 -20.49 -12.86 -7.61
N LEU A 159 -19.59 -13.40 -6.77
CA LEU A 159 -19.97 -14.23 -5.63
C LEU A 159 -20.94 -13.50 -4.68
N ALA A 160 -20.72 -12.21 -4.41
CA ALA A 160 -21.57 -11.42 -3.52
C ALA A 160 -22.94 -11.04 -4.10
N PHE A 161 -23.10 -11.04 -5.43
CA PHE A 161 -24.40 -10.84 -6.10
C PHE A 161 -25.12 -12.16 -6.44
N SER A 162 -24.40 -13.27 -6.60
CA SER A 162 -24.96 -14.60 -6.89
C SER A 162 -25.18 -15.46 -5.63
N SER A 163 -24.63 -15.08 -4.48
CA SER A 163 -25.01 -15.66 -3.19
C SER A 163 -26.45 -15.27 -2.83
N ALA A 164 -27.19 -16.18 -2.20
CA ALA A 164 -28.57 -15.91 -1.78
C ALA A 164 -28.70 -14.86 -0.65
N ASP A 165 -27.60 -14.44 -0.03
CA ASP A 165 -27.56 -13.59 1.17
C ASP A 165 -27.69 -12.08 0.87
N THR A 166 -28.64 -11.40 1.52
CA THR A 166 -28.67 -9.95 1.87
C THR A 166 -28.59 -8.88 0.79
N ILE A 167 -27.82 -9.04 -0.30
CA ILE A 167 -27.74 -8.09 -1.42
C ILE A 167 -28.82 -8.41 -2.45
N SER A 168 -29.04 -9.71 -2.69
CA SER A 168 -30.16 -10.30 -3.42
C SER A 168 -31.54 -9.91 -2.85
N GLU A 169 -31.63 -9.72 -1.53
CA GLU A 169 -32.85 -9.40 -0.80
C GLU A 169 -33.21 -7.90 -0.83
N LEU A 170 -32.29 -7.04 -1.30
CA LEU A 170 -32.57 -5.62 -1.45
C LEU A 170 -33.42 -5.38 -2.71
N SER A 171 -34.59 -4.76 -2.53
CA SER A 171 -35.31 -4.18 -3.66
C SER A 171 -34.44 -3.18 -4.41
N GLU A 172 -34.62 -3.09 -5.73
CA GLU A 172 -33.81 -2.27 -6.64
C GLU A 172 -33.62 -0.84 -6.13
N VAL A 173 -34.71 -0.18 -5.72
CA VAL A 173 -34.73 1.18 -5.17
C VAL A 173 -33.94 1.32 -3.84
N ASN A 174 -33.74 0.23 -3.09
CA ASN A 174 -32.90 0.21 -1.90
C ASN A 174 -31.43 -0.13 -2.23
N LEU A 175 -31.20 -1.01 -3.20
CA LEU A 175 -29.86 -1.29 -3.74
C LEU A 175 -29.26 -0.05 -4.39
N GLU A 176 -30.01 0.69 -5.22
CA GLU A 176 -29.65 2.00 -5.77
C GLU A 176 -29.20 2.94 -4.65
N LYS A 177 -30.04 3.18 -3.64
CA LYS A 177 -29.71 4.06 -2.50
C LYS A 177 -28.46 3.59 -1.74
N ALA A 178 -28.22 2.29 -1.63
CA ALA A 178 -27.03 1.74 -1.00
C ALA A 178 -25.77 1.99 -1.84
N VAL A 179 -25.81 1.68 -3.14
CA VAL A 179 -24.73 1.93 -4.11
C VAL A 179 -24.41 3.42 -4.16
N ASP A 180 -25.43 4.28 -4.25
CA ASP A 180 -25.27 5.73 -4.34
C ASP A 180 -24.68 6.30 -3.05
N LYS A 181 -25.11 5.81 -1.88
CA LYS A 181 -24.51 6.16 -0.58
C LYS A 181 -23.05 5.72 -0.46
N VAL A 182 -22.71 4.51 -0.93
CA VAL A 182 -21.34 4.00 -0.92
C VAL A 182 -20.46 4.77 -1.91
N GLY A 183 -20.89 4.95 -3.16
CA GLY A 183 -20.17 5.68 -4.20
C GLY A 183 -19.93 7.15 -3.86
N ARG A 184 -20.92 7.85 -3.31
CA ARG A 184 -20.77 9.23 -2.79
C ARG A 184 -19.83 9.32 -1.60
N THR A 185 -19.66 8.25 -0.82
CA THR A 185 -18.68 8.17 0.26
C THR A 185 -17.28 7.90 -0.30
N ALA A 186 -17.13 6.86 -1.12
CA ALA A 186 -15.89 6.49 -1.78
C ALA A 186 -15.28 7.64 -2.57
N ARG A 187 -16.08 8.37 -3.38
CA ARG A 187 -15.63 9.53 -4.16
C ARG A 187 -15.04 10.67 -3.31
N ARG A 188 -15.39 10.78 -2.02
CA ARG A 188 -14.89 11.84 -1.12
C ARG A 188 -13.61 11.43 -0.37
N THR A 189 -13.44 10.15 -0.10
CA THR A 189 -12.32 9.60 0.68
C THR A 189 -11.95 8.22 0.10
N VAL A 190 -11.38 8.22 -1.11
CA VAL A 190 -11.08 7.00 -1.88
C VAL A 190 -10.07 6.14 -1.13
N ASP A 191 -9.02 6.78 -0.62
CA ASP A 191 -8.01 6.29 0.31
C ASP A 191 -8.62 5.46 1.46
N THR A 192 -9.53 6.06 2.21
CA THR A 192 -10.11 5.53 3.42
C THR A 192 -11.18 4.49 3.09
N HIS A 193 -11.84 4.60 1.94
CA HIS A 193 -12.74 3.56 1.44
C HIS A 193 -11.95 2.30 1.05
N VAL A 194 -10.87 2.43 0.27
CA VAL A 194 -9.99 1.32 -0.13
C VAL A 194 -9.36 0.66 1.10
N LYS A 195 -8.83 1.44 2.06
CA LYS A 195 -8.32 0.91 3.33
C LYS A 195 -9.39 0.14 4.10
N ASN A 196 -10.57 0.74 4.33
CA ASN A 196 -11.66 0.08 5.07
C ASN A 196 -12.26 -1.14 4.36
N ALA A 197 -12.12 -1.24 3.03
CA ALA A 197 -12.53 -2.41 2.26
C ALA A 197 -11.47 -3.53 2.35
N ILE A 198 -10.20 -3.22 2.05
CA ILE A 198 -9.13 -4.22 1.94
C ILE A 198 -8.59 -4.67 3.31
N SER A 199 -8.52 -3.79 4.33
CA SER A 199 -8.11 -4.18 5.70
C SER A 199 -9.09 -5.12 6.41
N ARG A 200 -10.24 -5.49 5.81
CA ARG A 200 -11.17 -6.46 6.38
C ARG A 200 -10.67 -7.89 6.16
N PRO A 201 -10.46 -8.70 7.23
CA PRO A 201 -9.94 -10.08 7.11
C PRO A 201 -10.67 -10.93 6.07
N ARG A 202 -12.01 -10.95 6.12
CA ARG A 202 -12.85 -11.73 5.20
C ARG A 202 -12.72 -11.25 3.75
N VAL A 203 -12.45 -9.96 3.50
CA VAL A 203 -12.25 -9.43 2.13
C VAL A 203 -10.87 -9.84 1.61
N ALA A 204 -9.80 -9.53 2.35
CA ALA A 204 -8.43 -9.84 1.92
C ALA A 204 -8.18 -11.35 1.75
N THR A 205 -8.69 -12.19 2.66
CA THR A 205 -8.54 -13.65 2.58
C THR A 205 -9.39 -14.27 1.46
N THR A 206 -10.61 -13.78 1.21
CA THR A 206 -11.42 -14.23 0.06
C THR A 206 -10.77 -13.80 -1.26
N LEU A 207 -10.23 -12.57 -1.31
CA LEU A 207 -9.52 -12.05 -2.48
C LEU A 207 -8.25 -12.88 -2.77
N ARG A 208 -7.46 -13.24 -1.75
CA ARG A 208 -6.35 -14.21 -1.86
C ARG A 208 -6.85 -15.55 -2.41
N ARG A 209 -7.93 -16.12 -1.87
CA ARG A 209 -8.46 -17.41 -2.33
C ARG A 209 -8.91 -17.36 -3.78
N MET A 210 -9.53 -16.26 -4.24
CA MET A 210 -9.86 -16.06 -5.65
C MET A 210 -8.61 -15.90 -6.52
N THR A 211 -7.57 -15.21 -6.07
CA THR A 211 -6.25 -15.18 -6.76
C THR A 211 -5.68 -16.60 -6.93
N ALA A 212 -5.73 -17.41 -5.87
CA ALA A 212 -5.24 -18.80 -5.89
C ALA A 212 -6.02 -19.69 -6.88
N ILE A 213 -7.36 -19.58 -6.91
CA ILE A 213 -8.22 -20.31 -7.84
C ILE A 213 -7.92 -19.92 -9.30
N PHE A 214 -7.85 -18.61 -9.62
CA PHE A 214 -7.59 -18.13 -10.99
C PHE A 214 -6.22 -18.52 -11.55
N ASN A 215 -5.26 -18.81 -10.69
CA ASN A 215 -3.90 -19.18 -11.07
C ASN A 215 -3.59 -20.66 -10.74
N PHE A 216 -4.64 -21.48 -10.56
CA PHE A 216 -4.59 -22.93 -10.42
C PHE A 216 -3.62 -23.44 -9.34
N LEU A 217 -3.52 -22.75 -8.21
CA LEU A 217 -2.69 -23.21 -7.09
C LEU A 217 -3.25 -24.50 -6.50
N PRO A 218 -2.40 -25.53 -6.23
CA PRO A 218 -2.87 -26.83 -5.75
C PRO A 218 -3.42 -26.76 -4.31
N GLU A 219 -2.89 -25.85 -3.49
CA GLU A 219 -3.41 -25.55 -2.16
C GLU A 219 -4.21 -24.25 -2.19
N LEU A 220 -5.51 -24.33 -1.88
CA LEU A 220 -6.39 -23.17 -1.82
C LEU A 220 -6.48 -22.64 -0.38
N PRO A 221 -5.98 -21.43 -0.10
CA PRO A 221 -5.86 -20.92 1.26
C PRO A 221 -7.23 -20.65 1.91
N SER A 222 -7.28 -20.77 3.23
CA SER A 222 -8.50 -20.52 4.01
C SER A 222 -8.98 -19.06 3.92
N ILE A 223 -10.28 -18.88 4.17
CA ILE A 223 -10.90 -17.57 4.42
C ILE A 223 -10.98 -17.40 5.94
N SER A 224 -10.53 -16.26 6.46
CA SER A 224 -10.62 -15.92 7.88
C SER A 224 -11.44 -14.66 8.11
N SER A 225 -12.25 -14.67 9.16
CA SER A 225 -12.99 -13.47 9.63
C SER A 225 -12.23 -12.69 10.70
N SER A 226 -11.24 -13.31 11.35
CA SER A 226 -10.33 -12.69 12.31
C SER A 226 -8.91 -12.55 11.72
N VAL A 227 -8.12 -11.66 12.31
CA VAL A 227 -6.70 -11.47 12.00
C VAL A 227 -5.94 -11.49 13.31
N GLU A 228 -4.90 -12.32 13.36
CA GLU A 228 -3.92 -12.33 14.45
C GLU A 228 -3.06 -11.08 14.37
N ARG A 229 -2.77 -10.47 15.53
CA ARG A 229 -1.80 -9.39 15.65
C ARG A 229 -0.50 -9.97 16.20
N PRO A 230 0.54 -10.16 15.37
CA PRO A 230 1.81 -10.67 15.85
C PRO A 230 2.49 -9.65 16.76
N ASN A 231 3.26 -10.15 17.73
CA ASN A 231 4.00 -9.31 18.66
C ASN A 231 5.28 -8.77 18.00
N LEU A 232 5.23 -7.55 17.46
CA LEU A 232 6.32 -6.94 16.67
C LEU A 232 7.50 -6.41 17.52
N LEU A 233 7.83 -7.09 18.62
CA LEU A 233 9.05 -6.80 19.37
C LEU A 233 10.28 -7.32 18.61
N SER A 234 11.32 -6.49 18.54
CA SER A 234 12.63 -6.89 18.02
C SER A 234 13.15 -8.12 18.77
N PRO A 235 13.73 -9.14 18.07
CA PRO A 235 14.34 -10.29 18.71
C PRO A 235 15.28 -9.84 19.84
N PRO A 236 15.21 -10.46 21.04
CA PRO A 236 16.00 -10.02 22.16
C PRO A 236 17.47 -10.13 21.79
N GLN A 237 18.16 -8.98 21.69
CA GLN A 237 19.61 -8.96 21.53
C GLN A 237 20.18 -9.80 22.66
N ARG A 238 20.94 -10.86 22.31
CA ARG A 238 21.69 -11.64 23.30
C ARG A 238 22.74 -10.71 23.90
N SER A 239 22.35 -9.95 24.93
CA SER A 239 23.20 -8.96 25.59
C SER A 239 24.40 -9.73 26.12
N ARG A 240 25.55 -9.59 25.44
CA ARG A 240 26.76 -10.39 25.67
C ARG A 240 27.16 -10.18 27.11
N ALA A 241 26.80 -11.15 27.96
CA ALA A 241 26.85 -10.99 29.41
C ALA A 241 28.25 -10.50 29.78
N PRO A 242 28.37 -9.33 30.46
CA PRO A 242 29.58 -8.53 30.45
C PRO A 242 30.74 -9.42 30.85
N SER A 243 31.60 -9.74 29.88
CA SER A 243 32.61 -10.77 30.02
C SER A 243 33.46 -10.38 31.21
N LYS A 244 33.39 -11.17 32.29
CA LYS A 244 33.95 -10.82 33.60
C LYS A 244 35.33 -10.22 33.36
N PRO A 245 35.61 -8.97 33.82
CA PRO A 245 36.87 -8.30 33.52
C PRO A 245 37.99 -9.28 33.87
N PRO A 246 38.94 -9.51 32.94
CA PRO A 246 39.90 -10.60 33.06
C PRO A 246 40.57 -10.46 34.43
N GLN A 247 40.33 -11.43 35.32
CA GLN A 247 40.83 -11.32 36.69
C GLN A 247 42.34 -11.17 36.62
N ASP A 248 42.84 -10.03 37.10
CA ASP A 248 44.25 -9.72 37.07
C ASP A 248 45.03 -10.87 37.67
N ARG A 249 45.80 -11.55 36.81
CA ARG A 249 46.85 -12.47 37.26
C ARG A 249 47.99 -11.61 37.79
N LEU A 250 47.76 -11.03 38.96
CA LEU A 250 48.78 -10.47 39.83
C LEU A 250 49.79 -11.57 40.14
N LEU A 251 50.87 -11.64 39.35
CA LEU A 251 52.18 -12.25 39.64
C LEU A 251 53.05 -12.20 38.36
N GLY A 252 53.96 -11.23 38.28
CA GLY A 252 54.87 -11.10 37.13
C GLY A 252 55.45 -9.69 36.96
N SER A 253 56.37 -9.29 37.83
CA SER A 253 57.08 -8.01 37.70
C SER A 253 58.00 -8.00 36.46
N PRO A 254 57.85 -7.07 35.51
CA PRO A 254 58.82 -6.87 34.46
C PRO A 254 60.05 -6.14 35.02
N VAL A 255 61.23 -6.76 34.93
CA VAL A 255 62.50 -6.06 35.23
C VAL A 255 62.78 -5.05 34.12
N VAL A 256 63.15 -3.82 34.51
CA VAL A 256 63.47 -2.73 33.58
C VAL A 256 64.96 -2.73 33.22
N PRO A 257 65.31 -2.72 31.92
CA PRO A 257 66.57 -2.18 31.42
C PRO A 257 66.31 -0.83 30.73
N ALA A 258 66.95 0.24 31.20
CA ALA A 258 66.77 1.58 30.65
C ALA A 258 67.95 2.03 29.76
N HIS A 259 67.76 1.98 28.43
CA HIS A 259 68.54 2.69 27.39
C HIS A 259 67.69 2.71 26.09
N GLY A 260 67.67 3.73 25.24
CA GLY A 260 68.25 5.09 25.30
C GLY A 260 67.96 5.89 24.00
N THR A 261 68.26 7.19 24.02
CA THR A 261 68.52 8.08 22.84
C THR A 261 67.57 8.08 21.61
N ARG A 262 66.66 9.07 21.62
CA ARG A 262 66.15 9.90 20.49
C ARG A 262 67.11 10.02 19.27
N PRO A 263 66.64 9.78 18.02
CA PRO A 263 66.29 10.90 17.10
C PRO A 263 64.95 10.66 16.35
N SER A 264 64.01 11.61 16.27
CA SER A 264 64.09 12.91 15.59
C SER A 264 64.20 12.85 14.05
N ALA A 265 63.35 12.06 13.38
CA ALA A 265 63.15 12.12 11.93
C ALA A 265 62.31 13.35 11.50
N ARG A 266 62.61 13.93 10.33
CA ARG A 266 61.93 15.12 9.78
C ARG A 266 60.76 14.70 8.88
N PHE A 267 59.62 15.38 8.98
CA PHE A 267 58.61 15.38 7.91
C PHE A 267 59.01 16.40 6.83
N PRO A 268 59.10 16.02 5.54
CA PRO A 268 59.24 16.98 4.45
C PRO A 268 57.86 17.53 4.02
N PRO A 269 57.66 18.85 3.95
CA PRO A 269 56.46 19.43 3.34
C PRO A 269 56.65 19.61 1.82
N GLY A 270 55.68 19.17 1.02
CA GLY A 270 55.53 19.63 -0.38
C GLY A 270 55.38 18.54 -1.45
N SER A 271 54.15 18.36 -1.91
CA SER A 271 53.81 18.04 -3.30
C SER A 271 52.38 18.56 -3.53
N GLN A 272 52.22 19.82 -3.90
CA GLN A 272 52.15 20.30 -5.29
C GLN A 272 50.92 19.77 -6.04
N SER A 273 49.87 20.59 -6.06
CA SER A 273 48.70 20.43 -6.92
C SER A 273 49.07 20.77 -8.37
N PRO A 274 48.78 19.91 -9.37
CA PRO A 274 48.85 20.31 -10.77
C PRO A 274 47.60 21.12 -11.14
N SER A 275 47.74 22.44 -11.24
CA SER A 275 46.70 23.31 -11.79
C SER A 275 46.76 23.38 -13.32
N SER A 276 45.58 23.37 -13.95
CA SER A 276 45.30 24.04 -15.23
C SER A 276 46.19 23.71 -16.45
N GLN A 277 45.63 22.94 -17.40
CA GLN A 277 45.83 23.24 -18.81
C GLN A 277 44.49 23.56 -19.47
N ASN A 278 44.35 24.80 -19.92
CA ASN A 278 43.27 25.22 -20.81
C ASN A 278 43.60 24.73 -22.23
N LEU A 279 42.59 24.27 -22.96
CA LEU A 279 42.59 24.24 -24.42
C LEU A 279 41.32 24.90 -24.97
N PRO A 280 41.34 25.48 -26.19
CA PRO A 280 40.38 26.52 -26.57
C PRO A 280 39.05 25.98 -27.08
N PRO A 281 37.97 26.80 -27.04
CA PRO A 281 36.71 26.46 -27.71
C PRO A 281 36.86 26.50 -29.23
N LYS A 282 36.20 25.58 -29.93
CA LYS A 282 36.00 25.65 -31.38
C LYS A 282 34.51 25.84 -31.67
N GLN A 283 34.17 26.97 -32.28
CA GLN A 283 32.80 27.30 -32.72
C GLN A 283 32.59 26.95 -34.20
N ALA A 284 31.32 27.04 -34.61
CA ALA A 284 30.78 26.91 -35.96
C ALA A 284 30.84 25.49 -36.58
N ALA A 285 29.88 25.11 -37.43
CA ALA A 285 28.76 25.88 -37.97
C ALA A 285 27.41 25.17 -37.78
N ASP A 286 26.33 25.89 -38.07
CA ASP A 286 25.00 25.35 -38.34
C ASP A 286 25.03 24.33 -39.50
N ASP A 287 24.05 23.42 -39.56
CA ASP A 287 23.27 23.30 -40.79
C ASP A 287 21.86 22.79 -40.49
N ASP A 288 20.90 23.23 -41.30
CA ASP A 288 19.47 22.98 -41.16
C ASP A 288 19.04 21.97 -42.24
N SER A 289 18.42 20.83 -41.87
CA SER A 289 17.67 20.00 -42.82
C SER A 289 16.79 18.96 -42.14
N ALA A 290 15.48 19.22 -42.15
CA ALA A 290 14.47 18.18 -42.09
C ALA A 290 14.05 17.79 -43.52
N THR A 291 14.08 16.50 -43.84
CA THR A 291 13.37 15.96 -45.00
C THR A 291 13.02 14.49 -44.79
N GLU A 292 11.72 14.21 -44.63
CA GLU A 292 11.15 12.89 -44.92
C GLU A 292 10.78 12.85 -46.41
N GLN A 293 10.98 11.72 -47.10
CA GLN A 293 10.05 11.11 -48.10
C GLN A 293 10.73 10.05 -49.01
N SER A 294 9.97 9.00 -49.34
CA SER A 294 9.84 8.28 -50.64
C SER A 294 11.07 7.71 -51.39
N ASP A 295 11.01 6.59 -52.11
CA ASP A 295 10.04 5.47 -52.21
C ASP A 295 10.65 4.29 -53.03
N ASP A 296 9.84 3.25 -53.29
CA ASP A 296 9.88 2.30 -54.42
C ASP A 296 11.07 1.31 -54.60
N ASP A 297 10.80 0.07 -54.20
CA ASP A 297 10.55 -1.10 -55.08
C ASP A 297 11.46 -1.39 -56.31
N VAL A 298 12.13 -2.56 -56.30
CA VAL A 298 12.25 -3.52 -57.45
C VAL A 298 12.54 -4.94 -56.90
N PRO A 299 11.84 -6.02 -57.33
CA PRO A 299 12.08 -7.40 -56.88
C PRO A 299 12.92 -8.28 -57.84
N PRO A 300 13.64 -9.30 -57.34
CA PRO A 300 14.24 -10.37 -58.15
C PRO A 300 13.29 -11.59 -58.35
N PRO A 301 13.48 -12.42 -59.41
CA PRO A 301 12.42 -13.27 -59.96
C PRO A 301 12.36 -14.73 -59.43
N GLN A 302 11.19 -15.35 -59.63
CA GLN A 302 10.92 -16.78 -59.38
C GLN A 302 11.62 -17.70 -60.41
N LYS A 303 11.81 -18.97 -60.04
CA LYS A 303 12.07 -20.09 -60.97
C LYS A 303 11.15 -21.27 -60.66
N GLU A 304 10.49 -21.79 -61.69
CA GLU A 304 9.56 -22.92 -61.59
C GLU A 304 10.28 -24.28 -61.68
N LYS A 305 9.77 -25.29 -60.96
CA LYS A 305 9.35 -26.62 -61.50
C LYS A 305 9.02 -27.61 -60.37
N GLY A 306 7.81 -28.19 -60.40
CA GLY A 306 7.43 -29.32 -59.54
C GLY A 306 5.93 -29.59 -59.54
N LYS A 307 5.47 -30.63 -60.25
CA LYS A 307 4.05 -31.02 -60.30
C LYS A 307 3.70 -31.98 -59.15
N ALA A 308 2.50 -31.83 -58.56
CA ALA A 308 1.43 -32.85 -58.65
C ALA A 308 0.18 -32.53 -57.79
N LYS A 309 -1.00 -32.72 -58.41
CA LYS A 309 -2.34 -33.01 -57.81
C LYS A 309 -2.91 -31.99 -56.81
N ASP A 310 -3.96 -31.25 -57.20
CA ASP A 310 -5.39 -31.67 -57.17
C ASP A 310 -5.98 -31.84 -55.77
N LEU A 311 -6.72 -30.82 -55.32
CA LEU A 311 -8.12 -31.00 -54.92
C LEU A 311 -8.87 -29.65 -54.98
N LYS A 312 -10.12 -29.67 -55.45
CA LYS A 312 -10.97 -28.47 -55.57
C LYS A 312 -11.76 -28.22 -54.29
N VAL A 313 -11.71 -27.00 -53.78
CA VAL A 313 -12.89 -26.35 -53.17
C VAL A 313 -12.95 -24.93 -53.72
N GLN A 314 -14.15 -24.50 -54.14
CA GLN A 314 -14.40 -23.26 -54.85
C GLN A 314 -15.40 -22.44 -54.05
N ASN A 315 -15.07 -21.19 -53.72
CA ASN A 315 -16.05 -20.18 -53.30
C ASN A 315 -15.49 -18.77 -53.54
N HIS A 316 -15.98 -18.12 -54.60
CA HIS A 316 -15.89 -16.67 -54.74
C HIS A 316 -17.11 -16.03 -54.06
N ILE A 317 -16.91 -14.88 -53.43
CA ILE A 317 -17.73 -13.67 -53.60
C ILE A 317 -16.85 -12.47 -53.25
N LEU A 318 -16.96 -11.39 -54.02
CA LEU A 318 -16.12 -10.19 -53.91
C LEU A 318 -16.74 -9.15 -52.95
N PRO A 319 -15.95 -8.21 -52.40
CA PRO A 319 -16.40 -7.27 -51.39
C PRO A 319 -17.28 -6.16 -51.97
N SER A 320 -18.17 -5.62 -51.13
CA SER A 320 -18.83 -4.33 -51.36
C SER A 320 -18.17 -3.26 -50.51
N ALA A 321 -17.71 -2.18 -51.15
CA ALA A 321 -17.24 -0.97 -50.51
C ALA A 321 -18.16 0.19 -50.92
N LEU A 322 -18.47 1.12 -50.00
CA LEU A 322 -18.82 2.51 -50.35
C LEU A 322 -18.94 3.43 -49.12
N ALA A 323 -18.85 4.74 -49.42
CA ALA A 323 -19.41 5.87 -48.67
C ALA A 323 -18.95 6.12 -47.21
N SER A 324 -17.83 6.84 -47.14
CA SER A 324 -17.51 7.82 -46.11
C SER A 324 -18.68 8.77 -45.74
N ARG A 325 -18.69 9.27 -44.49
CA ARG A 325 -19.04 10.68 -44.23
C ARG A 325 -18.50 11.23 -42.91
N SER A 326 -17.86 12.40 -43.00
CA SER A 326 -17.57 13.29 -41.86
C SER A 326 -18.84 14.05 -41.44
N GLY A 327 -18.93 14.48 -40.16
CA GLY A 327 -20.13 15.15 -39.65
C GLY A 327 -20.03 15.62 -38.19
N SER A 328 -19.16 16.58 -37.89
CA SER A 328 -19.11 17.24 -36.57
C SER A 328 -20.28 18.21 -36.36
N PRO A 329 -21.09 18.08 -35.28
CA PRO A 329 -22.13 19.06 -34.94
C PRO A 329 -21.57 20.19 -34.05
N THR A 330 -21.85 21.44 -34.40
CA THR A 330 -21.34 22.61 -33.67
C THR A 330 -22.09 22.87 -32.36
N ARG A 331 -21.32 23.26 -31.34
CA ARG A 331 -21.74 23.85 -30.06
C ARG A 331 -22.88 24.88 -30.20
N VAL A 332 -24.03 24.62 -29.58
CA VAL A 332 -25.08 25.62 -29.35
C VAL A 332 -25.25 25.83 -27.84
N SER A 333 -25.28 27.08 -27.39
CA SER A 333 -25.61 27.42 -26.00
C SER A 333 -26.97 28.11 -25.92
N SER A 334 -27.88 27.55 -25.13
CA SER A 334 -29.10 28.21 -24.69
C SER A 334 -29.06 28.48 -23.19
N LYS A 335 -29.46 29.68 -22.78
CA LYS A 335 -29.59 30.10 -21.37
C LYS A 335 -30.98 29.78 -20.84
N SER A 336 -31.11 29.88 -19.51
CA SER A 336 -32.31 30.29 -18.76
C SER A 336 -33.62 29.52 -18.96
N GLN A 337 -34.08 28.86 -17.88
CA GLN A 337 -35.45 28.97 -17.38
C GLN A 337 -35.46 28.82 -15.83
N PRO A 338 -36.56 29.15 -15.11
CA PRO A 338 -36.46 29.84 -13.83
C PRO A 338 -36.79 29.00 -12.57
N THR A 339 -36.57 29.62 -11.41
CA THR A 339 -37.08 29.22 -10.09
C THR A 339 -38.60 29.36 -9.99
N PRO A 340 -39.31 28.38 -9.40
CA PRO A 340 -40.68 28.56 -8.92
C PRO A 340 -40.70 28.98 -7.44
N ASP A 341 -41.24 30.16 -7.15
CA ASP A 341 -41.64 30.50 -5.78
C ASP A 341 -42.76 29.58 -5.30
N LYS A 342 -42.75 29.25 -4.00
CA LYS A 342 -43.93 28.72 -3.29
C LYS A 342 -44.10 29.42 -1.96
N SER A 343 -44.95 30.43 -1.96
CA SER A 343 -45.62 30.93 -0.78
C SER A 343 -46.44 29.80 -0.13
N GLY A 344 -46.19 29.55 1.15
CA GLY A 344 -47.02 28.70 2.01
C GLY A 344 -47.66 29.57 3.08
N SER A 345 -48.97 29.76 3.00
CA SER A 345 -49.71 30.60 3.93
C SER A 345 -49.77 30.00 5.34
N GLN A 346 -49.60 30.83 6.36
CA GLN A 346 -50.00 30.49 7.72
C GLN A 346 -51.53 30.53 7.83
N GLU A 347 -52.10 29.55 8.52
CA GLU A 347 -53.46 29.61 9.07
C GLU A 347 -53.37 29.23 10.56
N GLN A 348 -54.30 29.73 11.39
CA GLN A 348 -54.14 29.80 12.84
C GLN A 348 -55.22 29.04 13.61
N ALA A 349 -54.85 28.62 14.83
CA ALA A 349 -55.71 28.50 16.01
C ALA A 349 -56.75 27.34 16.01
N PRO A 350 -57.42 27.06 17.16
CA PRO A 350 -56.82 26.91 18.49
C PRO A 350 -57.37 25.71 19.31
N GLY A 351 -56.74 25.45 20.47
CA GLY A 351 -57.33 24.71 21.61
C GLY A 351 -56.99 23.22 21.70
N ASP A 352 -57.20 22.56 22.84
CA ASP A 352 -57.37 23.06 24.23
C ASP A 352 -57.11 21.89 25.24
N GLY A 353 -56.85 22.19 26.51
CA GLY A 353 -57.10 21.27 27.64
C GLY A 353 -55.96 20.37 28.18
N SER A 354 -55.76 20.47 29.50
CA SER A 354 -55.54 19.36 30.45
C SER A 354 -54.17 18.66 30.62
N SER A 355 -53.48 19.05 31.72
CA SER A 355 -52.68 18.18 32.63
C SER A 355 -53.63 17.49 33.66
N PRO A 356 -53.21 16.60 34.63
CA PRO A 356 -51.88 16.22 35.15
C PRO A 356 -51.65 14.67 35.14
N GLU A 357 -50.91 13.93 36.01
CA GLU A 357 -50.12 14.14 37.25
C GLU A 357 -49.00 13.05 37.38
N PRO A 358 -47.92 13.21 38.21
CA PRO A 358 -46.77 12.29 38.20
C PRO A 358 -46.60 11.35 39.42
N VAL A 359 -46.55 10.04 39.16
CA VAL A 359 -46.06 8.98 40.08
C VAL A 359 -45.36 7.90 39.24
N SER A 360 -44.35 7.12 39.67
CA SER A 360 -43.95 6.70 41.02
C SER A 360 -42.47 6.25 41.11
N LYS A 361 -42.01 5.87 42.31
CA LYS A 361 -40.64 5.42 42.61
C LYS A 361 -40.48 3.90 42.45
N ARG A 362 -39.39 3.43 41.82
CA ARG A 362 -38.81 2.07 42.00
C ARG A 362 -37.32 2.24 42.33
N VAL A 363 -36.85 1.91 43.54
CA VAL A 363 -36.62 0.57 44.13
C VAL A 363 -35.43 -0.16 43.50
N LYS A 364 -34.34 -0.28 44.26
CA LYS A 364 -33.13 -1.08 43.96
C LYS A 364 -33.48 -2.57 43.87
N ARG A 365 -32.91 -3.28 42.90
CA ARG A 365 -32.57 -4.71 42.99
C ARG A 365 -31.19 -4.98 42.37
N ALA A 366 -30.54 -6.04 42.82
CA ALA A 366 -29.21 -6.48 42.42
C ALA A 366 -29.25 -7.28 41.09
N PRO A 367 -28.13 -7.49 40.38
CA PRO A 367 -28.13 -8.15 39.08
C PRO A 367 -28.37 -9.66 39.19
N VAL A 368 -29.08 -10.21 38.21
CA VAL A 368 -29.14 -11.65 37.92
C VAL A 368 -28.33 -11.89 36.66
N VAL A 369 -27.39 -12.84 36.72
CA VAL A 369 -26.61 -13.27 35.55
C VAL A 369 -27.37 -14.38 34.84
N SER A 370 -27.80 -14.15 33.60
CA SER A 370 -28.22 -15.25 32.71
C SER A 370 -28.04 -14.87 31.24
N SER A 371 -27.41 -15.80 30.52
CA SER A 371 -27.25 -15.87 29.07
C SER A 371 -28.54 -15.59 28.28
N SER A 372 -28.44 -14.66 27.32
CA SER A 372 -29.16 -14.65 26.03
C SER A 372 -28.52 -13.54 25.17
N ASP A 373 -27.95 -13.87 24.01
CA ASP A 373 -27.09 -12.97 23.23
C ASP A 373 -27.57 -12.84 21.77
N GLU A 374 -28.72 -12.17 21.62
CA GLU A 374 -29.41 -11.85 20.36
C GLU A 374 -29.93 -10.39 20.42
N ASP A 375 -30.06 -9.73 19.24
CA ASP A 375 -30.42 -8.30 19.03
C ASP A 375 -29.47 -7.23 19.62
N SER A 376 -28.37 -6.96 18.88
CA SER A 376 -27.50 -5.79 19.09
C SER A 376 -27.89 -4.52 18.30
N GLU A 377 -28.98 -4.51 17.52
CA GLU A 377 -29.38 -3.33 16.73
C GLU A 377 -30.22 -2.33 17.56
N ALA A 378 -31.11 -2.83 18.42
CA ALA A 378 -31.99 -1.98 19.24
C ALA A 378 -31.23 -1.07 20.22
N GLU A 379 -30.22 -1.62 20.90
CA GLU A 379 -29.35 -0.91 21.85
C GLU A 379 -28.59 0.25 21.18
N ARG A 380 -28.10 0.01 19.95
CA ARG A 380 -27.35 1.01 19.18
C ARG A 380 -28.21 2.21 18.80
N ARG A 381 -29.49 1.98 18.44
CA ARG A 381 -30.43 3.06 18.08
C ARG A 381 -30.79 3.93 19.29
N ARG A 382 -30.93 3.35 20.50
CA ARG A 382 -31.20 4.12 21.73
C ARG A 382 -30.08 5.13 22.07
N ARG A 383 -28.81 4.73 21.94
CA ARG A 383 -27.66 5.60 22.25
C ARG A 383 -27.53 6.81 21.31
N VAL A 384 -27.97 6.71 20.06
CA VAL A 384 -27.96 7.83 19.10
C VAL A 384 -29.00 8.91 19.46
N VAL A 385 -30.14 8.54 20.04
CA VAL A 385 -31.19 9.51 20.42
C VAL A 385 -30.75 10.33 21.64
N GLN A 386 -30.12 9.71 22.65
CA GLN A 386 -29.68 10.42 23.87
C GLN A 386 -28.64 11.53 23.60
N ILE A 387 -27.80 11.39 22.57
CA ILE A 387 -26.76 12.39 22.24
C ILE A 387 -27.37 13.72 21.72
N LYS A 388 -28.64 13.73 21.27
CA LYS A 388 -29.30 14.94 20.76
C LYS A 388 -30.05 15.74 21.84
N GLY A 389 -30.03 15.28 23.10
CA GLY A 389 -30.86 15.77 24.20
C GLY A 389 -30.15 16.68 25.22
N GLY A 390 -29.69 17.86 24.81
CA GLY A 390 -29.55 19.02 25.70
C GLY A 390 -28.31 19.15 26.61
N VAL A 391 -27.40 20.06 26.25
CA VAL A 391 -26.67 20.90 27.22
C VAL A 391 -26.68 22.34 26.68
N GLN A 392 -27.40 23.25 27.34
CA GLN A 392 -27.31 24.68 27.05
C GLN A 392 -25.94 25.20 27.50
N ARG A 393 -25.04 25.50 26.55
CA ARG A 393 -23.84 26.31 26.83
C ARG A 393 -24.22 27.79 26.75
N GLY A 394 -24.31 28.44 27.91
CA GLY A 394 -24.58 29.88 28.00
C GLY A 394 -23.54 30.73 27.25
N ALA A 395 -24.00 31.85 26.67
CA ALA A 395 -23.15 32.76 25.92
C ALA A 395 -22.11 33.43 26.85
N LYS A 396 -20.81 33.28 26.54
CA LYS A 396 -19.75 34.04 27.21
C LYS A 396 -19.80 35.49 26.75
N GLN A 397 -20.14 36.42 27.65
CA GLN A 397 -20.01 37.85 27.37
C GLN A 397 -18.54 38.25 27.21
N PRO A 398 -18.22 39.22 26.33
CA PRO A 398 -16.88 39.79 26.25
C PRO A 398 -16.60 40.67 27.47
N LEU A 399 -15.50 40.39 28.20
CA LEU A 399 -15.08 41.23 29.32
C LEU A 399 -14.64 42.62 28.81
N LYS A 400 -15.38 43.66 29.18
CA LYS A 400 -14.93 45.04 29.03
C LYS A 400 -13.67 45.26 29.88
N ARG A 401 -12.52 45.51 29.25
CA ARG A 401 -11.34 46.08 29.92
C ARG A 401 -11.68 47.52 30.35
N GLY A 402 -12.12 47.69 31.59
CA GLY A 402 -12.14 48.99 32.24
C GLY A 402 -10.70 49.45 32.50
N GLY A 403 -10.34 50.65 32.01
CA GLY A 403 -9.04 51.24 32.32
C GLY A 403 -9.01 51.78 33.75
N ARG A 404 -7.84 51.75 34.39
CA ARG A 404 -7.59 52.47 35.65
C ARG A 404 -6.34 53.33 35.46
N ARG A 405 -6.51 54.65 35.60
CA ARG A 405 -5.40 55.60 35.74
C ARG A 405 -4.85 55.50 37.15
N PHE A 406 -3.53 55.56 37.26
CA PHE A 406 -2.79 56.29 38.28
C PHE A 406 -1.57 56.89 37.58
#